data_AF-A0A382F069-F1
#
_entry.id   AF-A0A382F069-F1
#
_cell.length_a   1.000
_cell.length_b   1.000
_cell.length_c   1.000
_cell.angle_alpha   90.00
_cell.angle_beta   90.00
_cell.angle_gamma   90.00
#
_symmetry.space_group_name_H-M   'P 1'
#
loop_
_entity.id
_entity.type
_entity.pdbx_description
1 polymer ?
#
loop_
_entity_poly.entity_id
_entity_poly.type
_entity_poly.pdbx_seq_one_letter_code
_entity_poly.pdbx_strand_id
1 'polypeptide(L)'
;MYLVKEVNYSDWKENFQNCQKTNMLQCWQYGDAKVETSKWNVVRFLIMDRNGNAVALAQALSMTLPIIGGIARMNRGPLLIKRSESGQDSKDIFNIITALLDEFKKRRWWLVQIAPEINDSELAAKLLKNLGLKKLAVTPYASGLLDLQKDEKKLLMGLKKKWRYCLR
;
A
#
# COMPACT_ATOMS: atom_id res chain seq x y z
N MET A 1 12.24 -12.62 7.91
CA MET A 1 11.83 -13.22 6.64
C MET A 1 10.33 -13.19 6.66
N TYR A 2 9.74 -12.48 5.71
CA TYR A 2 8.30 -12.34 5.58
C TYR A 2 7.80 -13.39 4.58
N LEU A 3 6.66 -14.00 4.89
CA LEU A 3 5.97 -14.92 3.99
C LEU A 3 4.89 -14.13 3.24
N VAL A 4 4.86 -14.24 1.92
CA VAL A 4 3.84 -13.63 1.06
C VAL A 4 2.94 -14.75 0.54
N LYS A 5 1.64 -14.68 0.83
CA LYS A 5 0.65 -15.61 0.29
C LYS A 5 -0.45 -14.88 -0.46
N GLU A 6 -0.96 -15.47 -1.52
CA GLU A 6 -2.17 -14.99 -2.18
C GLU A 6 -3.39 -15.30 -1.30
N VAL A 7 -4.38 -14.41 -1.29
CA VAL A 7 -5.54 -14.51 -0.38
C VAL A 7 -6.87 -14.27 -1.08
N ASN A 8 -7.90 -14.93 -0.56
CA ASN A 8 -9.28 -14.74 -0.98
C ASN A 8 -9.93 -13.54 -0.25
N TYR A 9 -11.20 -13.27 -0.55
CA TYR A 9 -11.94 -12.14 0.01
C TYR A 9 -12.14 -12.23 1.52
N SER A 10 -12.37 -13.44 2.05
CA SER A 10 -12.59 -13.64 3.49
C SER A 10 -11.34 -13.28 4.28
N ASP A 11 -10.20 -13.85 3.89
CA ASP A 11 -8.89 -13.55 4.48
C ASP A 11 -8.56 -12.06 4.39
N TRP A 12 -8.81 -11.45 3.22
CA TRP A 12 -8.56 -10.02 3.03
C TRP A 12 -9.42 -9.17 3.96
N LYS A 13 -10.73 -9.44 4.01
CA LYS A 13 -11.70 -8.66 4.78
C LYS A 13 -11.38 -8.66 6.27
N GLU A 14 -11.04 -9.81 6.83
CA GLU A 14 -10.65 -9.95 8.25
C GLU A 14 -9.43 -9.07 8.58
N ASN A 15 -8.40 -9.13 7.74
CA ASN A 15 -7.15 -8.40 7.98
C ASN A 15 -7.26 -6.89 7.68
N PHE A 16 -8.08 -6.52 6.69
CA PHE A 16 -8.21 -5.13 6.23
C PHE A 16 -8.81 -4.22 7.31
N GLN A 17 -9.68 -4.75 8.17
CA GLN A 17 -10.25 -4.02 9.31
C GLN A 17 -9.19 -3.57 10.33
N ASN A 18 -8.06 -4.26 10.37
CA ASN A 18 -6.97 -4.00 11.31
C ASN A 18 -5.87 -3.10 10.70
N CYS A 19 -6.02 -2.64 9.46
CA CYS A 19 -5.07 -1.73 8.83
C CYS A 19 -5.06 -0.36 9.51
N GLN A 20 -3.86 0.16 9.83
CA GLN A 20 -3.73 1.49 10.47
C GLN A 20 -4.26 2.62 9.57
N LYS A 21 -3.97 2.50 8.27
CA LYS A 21 -4.39 3.42 7.22
C LYS A 21 -4.75 2.58 6.02
N THR A 22 -5.88 2.93 5.39
CA THR A 22 -6.35 2.27 4.18
C THR A 22 -6.30 3.26 3.02
N ASN A 23 -6.20 2.73 1.80
CA ASN A 23 -6.28 3.51 0.58
C ASN A 23 -7.24 2.82 -0.39
N MET A 24 -8.11 3.59 -1.04
CA MET A 24 -9.10 3.06 -1.99
C MET A 24 -8.46 2.19 -3.08
N LEU A 25 -7.25 2.52 -3.55
CA LEU A 25 -6.55 1.76 -4.60
C LEU A 25 -6.13 0.34 -4.15
N GLN A 26 -6.11 0.12 -2.84
CA GLN A 26 -5.83 -1.17 -2.23
C GLN A 26 -7.11 -1.88 -1.76
N CYS A 27 -8.30 -1.27 -1.85
CA CYS A 27 -9.54 -1.95 -1.50
C CYS A 27 -9.88 -3.08 -2.49
N TRP A 28 -10.52 -4.14 -1.98
CA TRP A 28 -10.92 -5.29 -2.79
C TRP A 28 -11.80 -4.88 -3.98
N GLN A 29 -12.85 -4.09 -3.72
CA GLN A 29 -13.82 -3.64 -4.72
C GLN A 29 -13.18 -2.77 -5.81
N TYR A 30 -12.14 -2.00 -5.47
CA TYR A 30 -11.41 -1.24 -6.48
C TYR A 30 -10.65 -2.17 -7.44
N GLY A 31 -10.09 -3.26 -6.92
CA GLY A 31 -9.47 -4.30 -7.73
C GLY A 31 -10.47 -4.98 -8.66
N ASP A 32 -11.65 -5.36 -8.14
CA ASP A 32 -12.70 -5.99 -8.93
C ASP A 32 -13.17 -5.07 -10.07
N ALA A 33 -13.46 -3.80 -9.75
CA ALA A 33 -13.80 -2.81 -10.76
C ALA A 33 -12.70 -2.65 -11.83
N LYS A 34 -11.42 -2.74 -11.45
CA LYS A 34 -10.31 -2.69 -12.43
C LYS A 34 -10.28 -3.89 -13.36
N VAL A 35 -10.62 -5.08 -12.87
CA VAL A 35 -10.75 -6.27 -13.72
C VAL A 35 -11.90 -6.09 -14.70
N GLU A 36 -13.05 -5.62 -14.22
CA GLU A 36 -14.25 -5.45 -15.05
C GLU A 36 -14.10 -4.37 -16.14
N THR A 37 -13.39 -3.28 -15.84
CA THR A 37 -13.30 -2.12 -16.73
C THR A 37 -11.97 -1.98 -17.48
N SER A 38 -11.06 -2.96 -17.39
CA SER A 38 -9.75 -2.86 -18.03
C SER A 38 -9.12 -4.21 -18.36
N LYS A 39 -7.91 -4.20 -18.92
CA LYS A 39 -7.13 -5.42 -19.22
C LYS A 39 -6.29 -5.91 -18.04
N TRP A 40 -6.38 -5.25 -16.88
CA TRP A 40 -5.61 -5.61 -15.70
C TRP A 40 -6.31 -6.72 -14.93
N ASN A 41 -5.56 -7.76 -14.59
CA ASN A 41 -5.93 -8.70 -13.54
C ASN A 41 -5.54 -8.13 -12.17
N VAL A 42 -6.07 -8.72 -11.11
CA VAL A 42 -5.73 -8.36 -9.74
C VAL A 42 -5.20 -9.58 -8.98
N VAL A 43 -4.12 -9.39 -8.24
CA VAL A 43 -3.57 -10.38 -7.31
C VAL A 43 -3.44 -9.73 -5.94
N ARG A 44 -3.85 -10.45 -4.91
CA ARG A 44 -3.99 -9.92 -3.55
C ARG A 44 -3.21 -10.77 -2.57
N PHE A 45 -2.41 -10.10 -1.75
CA PHE A 45 -1.45 -10.74 -0.88
C PHE A 45 -1.71 -10.42 0.58
N LEU A 46 -1.55 -11.44 1.44
CA LEU A 46 -1.30 -11.28 2.86
C LEU A 46 0.18 -11.54 3.13
N ILE A 47 0.79 -10.62 3.87
CA ILE A 47 2.18 -10.72 4.29
C ILE A 47 2.20 -11.07 5.77
N MET A 48 2.97 -12.10 6.13
CA MET A 48 3.11 -12.59 7.50
C MET A 48 4.57 -12.51 7.96
N ASP A 49 4.78 -12.26 9.25
CA ASP A 49 6.11 -12.30 9.85
C ASP A 49 6.60 -13.73 10.14
N ARG A 50 7.79 -13.84 10.75
CA ARG A 50 8.39 -15.12 11.13
C ARG A 50 7.59 -15.91 12.17
N ASN A 51 6.75 -15.23 12.94
CA ASN A 51 5.92 -15.83 13.98
C ASN A 51 4.52 -16.21 13.44
N GLY A 52 4.26 -15.99 12.15
CA GLY A 52 2.98 -16.27 11.51
C GLY A 52 1.94 -15.17 11.69
N ASN A 53 2.30 -14.01 12.26
CA ASN A 53 1.34 -12.92 12.42
C ASN A 53 1.17 -12.16 11.10
N ALA A 54 -0.07 -11.82 10.76
CA ALA A 54 -0.38 -10.92 9.65
C ALA A 54 0.17 -9.51 9.92
N VAL A 55 0.93 -8.96 8.97
CA VAL A 55 1.58 -7.64 9.11
C VAL A 55 1.19 -6.63 8.06
N ALA A 56 0.77 -7.10 6.89
CA ALA A 56 0.38 -6.22 5.81
C ALA A 56 -0.49 -6.93 4.77
N LEU A 57 -1.24 -6.12 4.03
CA LEU A 57 -1.97 -6.51 2.83
C LEU A 57 -1.38 -5.78 1.62
N ALA A 58 -1.42 -6.39 0.45
CA ALA A 58 -1.05 -5.71 -0.79
C ALA A 58 -1.91 -6.19 -1.97
N GLN A 59 -2.46 -5.25 -2.72
CA GLN A 59 -3.15 -5.48 -3.98
C GLN A 59 -2.24 -5.01 -5.13
N ALA A 60 -1.90 -5.94 -6.02
CA ALA A 60 -1.16 -5.66 -7.24
C ALA A 60 -2.08 -5.87 -8.45
N LEU A 61 -2.10 -4.87 -9.33
CA LEU A 61 -2.66 -5.04 -10.67
C LEU A 61 -1.59 -5.67 -11.55
N SER A 62 -1.94 -6.69 -12.33
CA SER A 62 -1.01 -7.36 -13.22
C SER A 62 -1.57 -7.54 -14.63
N MET A 63 -0.69 -7.52 -15.63
CA MET A 63 -0.98 -8.01 -16.97
C MET A 63 0.07 -9.07 -17.27
N THR A 64 -0.37 -10.32 -17.37
CA THR A 64 0.52 -11.49 -17.52
C THR A 64 0.12 -12.30 -18.74
N LEU A 65 1.13 -12.79 -19.45
CA LEU A 65 0.98 -13.83 -20.46
C LEU A 65 1.44 -15.16 -19.88
N PRO A 66 0.75 -16.28 -20.20
CA PRO A 66 1.20 -17.61 -19.82
C PRO A 66 2.66 -17.82 -20.25
N ILE A 67 3.48 -18.40 -19.36
CA ILE A 67 4.88 -18.76 -19.61
C ILE A 67 5.84 -17.56 -19.73
N ILE A 68 5.46 -16.48 -20.40
CA ILE A 68 6.35 -15.35 -20.65
C ILE A 68 6.49 -14.47 -19.40
N GLY A 69 5.46 -14.38 -18.55
CA GLY A 69 5.45 -13.47 -17.41
C GLY A 69 4.70 -12.19 -17.73
N GLY A 70 5.03 -11.07 -17.08
CA GLY A 70 4.26 -9.85 -17.28
C GLY A 70 4.74 -8.61 -16.56
N ILE A 71 3.81 -7.69 -16.35
CA ILE A 71 4.03 -6.43 -15.65
C ILE A 71 3.11 -6.34 -14.44
N ALA A 72 3.56 -5.62 -13.41
CA ALA A 72 2.78 -5.41 -12.20
C ALA A 72 2.83 -3.95 -11.72
N ARG A 73 1.71 -3.52 -11.14
CA ARG A 73 1.56 -2.20 -10.53
C ARG A 73 0.96 -2.33 -9.15
N MET A 74 1.66 -1.79 -8.15
CA MET A 74 1.16 -1.71 -6.77
C MET A 74 1.09 -0.24 -6.33
N ASN A 75 -0.09 0.36 -6.46
CA ASN A 75 -0.32 1.75 -6.10
C ASN A 75 -0.84 1.88 -4.67
N ARG A 76 -0.19 2.74 -3.87
CA ARG A 76 -0.53 3.07 -2.47
C ARG A 76 -0.54 1.88 -1.51
N GLY A 77 0.14 0.79 -1.87
CA GLY A 77 0.39 -0.38 -1.03
C GLY A 77 1.88 -0.54 -0.70
N PRO A 78 2.25 -1.42 0.24
CA PRO A 78 1.36 -2.26 1.05
C PRO A 78 0.59 -1.47 2.12
N LEU A 79 -0.55 -2.01 2.58
CA LEU A 79 -1.28 -1.52 3.74
C LEU A 79 -0.74 -2.21 5.00
N LEU A 80 -0.27 -1.45 5.98
CA LEU A 80 0.25 -2.00 7.24
C LEU A 80 -0.90 -2.33 8.20
N ILE A 81 -0.86 -3.53 8.76
CA ILE A 81 -1.76 -3.97 9.82
C ILE A 81 -1.19 -3.47 11.15
N LYS A 82 -2.06 -2.88 11.99
CA LYS A 82 -1.66 -2.31 13.27
C LYS A 82 -1.10 -3.42 14.17
N ARG A 83 0.17 -3.31 14.52
CA ARG A 83 0.77 -4.05 15.65
C ARG A 83 0.62 -3.21 16.91
N SER A 84 0.45 -3.87 18.06
CA SER A 84 0.44 -3.20 19.35
C SER A 84 1.79 -2.53 19.62
N GLU A 85 1.78 -1.20 19.60
CA GLU A 85 2.64 -0.25 20.35
C GLU A 85 4.14 -0.11 20.09
N SER A 86 4.84 -0.96 19.35
CA SER A 86 6.26 -0.69 19.05
C SER A 86 6.42 0.05 17.71
N GLY A 87 6.82 1.33 17.75
CA GLY A 87 7.04 2.24 16.61
C GLY A 87 8.15 1.83 15.61
N GLN A 88 8.16 0.57 15.17
CA GLN A 88 9.10 -0.06 14.25
C GLN A 88 8.64 0.02 12.77
N ASP A 89 7.56 0.76 12.49
CA ASP A 89 6.80 0.74 11.23
C ASP A 89 7.66 1.08 9.99
N SER A 90 8.67 1.93 10.12
CA SER A 90 9.47 2.40 8.98
C SER A 90 10.51 1.41 8.47
N LYS A 91 11.11 0.58 9.33
CA LYS A 91 12.03 -0.49 8.88
C LYS A 91 11.26 -1.69 8.35
N ASP A 92 10.08 -1.95 8.93
CA ASP A 92 9.25 -3.08 8.54
C ASP A 92 8.67 -2.91 7.13
N ILE A 93 8.25 -1.71 6.73
CA ILE A 93 7.70 -1.49 5.39
C ILE A 93 8.69 -1.82 4.27
N PHE A 94 9.98 -1.46 4.40
CA PHE A 94 10.97 -1.79 3.36
C PHE A 94 11.22 -3.29 3.26
N ASN A 95 11.26 -4.00 4.39
CA ASN A 95 11.41 -5.45 4.38
C ASN A 95 10.17 -6.17 3.79
N ILE A 96 8.97 -5.62 4.03
CA ILE A 96 7.73 -6.10 3.40
C ILE A 96 7.77 -5.86 1.89
N ILE A 97 8.19 -4.67 1.44
CA ILE A 97 8.38 -4.37 0.02
C ILE A 97 9.39 -5.32 -0.61
N THR A 98 10.51 -5.62 0.05
CA THR A 98 11.49 -6.62 -0.42
C THR A 98 10.83 -7.98 -0.65
N ALA A 99 10.07 -8.48 0.33
CA ALA A 99 9.39 -9.77 0.22
C ALA A 99 8.36 -9.80 -0.92
N LEU A 100 7.63 -8.69 -1.13
CA LEU A 100 6.72 -8.54 -2.27
C LEU A 100 7.48 -8.53 -3.60
N LEU A 101 8.58 -7.80 -3.72
CA LEU A 101 9.39 -7.78 -4.93
C LEU A 101 9.97 -9.17 -5.25
N ASP A 102 10.35 -9.95 -4.25
CA ASP A 102 10.80 -11.33 -4.45
C ASP A 102 9.66 -12.25 -4.91
N GLU A 103 8.44 -12.06 -4.36
CA GLU A 103 7.25 -12.76 -4.87
C GLU A 103 6.93 -12.36 -6.32
N PHE A 104 7.06 -11.09 -6.66
CA PHE A 104 6.83 -10.59 -8.01
C PHE A 104 7.83 -11.18 -9.02
N LYS A 105 9.10 -11.35 -8.62
CA LYS A 105 10.11 -12.05 -9.42
C LYS A 105 9.72 -13.51 -9.67
N LYS A 106 9.26 -14.24 -8.64
CA LYS A 106 8.80 -15.64 -8.79
C LYS A 106 7.64 -15.76 -9.77
N ARG A 107 6.75 -14.75 -9.79
CA ARG A 107 5.63 -14.65 -10.73
C ARG A 107 6.04 -14.18 -12.14
N ARG A 108 7.34 -13.99 -12.39
CA ARG A 108 7.91 -13.49 -13.65
C ARG A 108 7.34 -12.12 -14.05
N TRP A 109 7.11 -11.24 -13.08
CA TRP A 109 6.77 -9.85 -13.35
C TRP A 109 8.03 -9.03 -13.60
N TRP A 110 8.42 -8.93 -14.87
CA TRP A 110 9.69 -8.33 -15.30
C TRP A 110 9.73 -6.81 -15.13
N LEU A 111 8.57 -6.16 -15.20
CA LEU A 111 8.44 -4.73 -14.95
C LEU A 111 7.46 -4.49 -13.81
N VAL A 112 7.99 -3.97 -12.71
CA VAL A 112 7.20 -3.63 -11.52
C VAL A 112 7.26 -2.13 -11.30
N GLN A 113 6.08 -1.51 -11.19
CA GLN A 113 5.93 -0.14 -10.73
C GLN A 113 5.23 -0.14 -9.38
N ILE A 114 5.80 0.55 -8.39
CA ILE A 114 5.19 0.71 -7.08
C ILE A 114 5.08 2.18 -6.71
N ALA A 115 4.06 2.53 -5.93
CA ALA A 115 3.88 3.86 -5.34
C ALA A 115 3.46 3.72 -3.87
N PRO A 116 4.36 3.28 -2.96
CA PRO A 116 4.03 3.05 -1.56
C PRO A 116 3.70 4.34 -0.81
N GLU A 117 2.81 4.25 0.19
CA GLU A 117 2.45 5.35 1.10
C GLU A 117 3.56 5.60 2.13
N ILE A 118 4.68 6.15 1.68
CA ILE A 118 5.83 6.51 2.51
C ILE A 118 6.18 7.99 2.35
N ASN A 119 6.74 8.59 3.39
CA ASN A 119 7.20 9.98 3.34
C ASN A 119 8.35 10.12 2.33
N ASP A 120 8.27 11.12 1.46
CA ASP A 120 9.36 11.45 0.54
C ASP A 120 10.55 11.99 1.35
N SER A 121 11.57 11.16 1.49
CA SER A 121 12.77 11.44 2.28
C SER A 121 13.99 10.82 1.61
N GLU A 122 15.17 11.38 1.83
CA GLU A 122 16.42 10.87 1.27
C GLU A 122 16.69 9.42 1.70
N LEU A 123 16.38 9.10 2.97
CA LEU A 123 16.50 7.74 3.49
C LEU A 123 15.60 6.76 2.73
N ALA A 124 14.33 7.11 2.53
CA ALA A 124 13.39 6.27 1.78
C ALA A 124 13.84 6.08 0.33
N ALA A 125 14.31 7.16 -0.32
CA ALA A 125 14.82 7.10 -1.68
C ALA A 125 16.04 6.17 -1.80
N LYS A 126 16.98 6.25 -0.84
CA LYS A 126 18.16 5.37 -0.78
C LYS A 126 17.77 3.91 -0.55
N LEU A 127 16.85 3.64 0.37
CA LEU A 127 16.38 2.28 0.65
C LEU A 127 15.67 1.66 -0.55
N LEU A 128 14.75 2.37 -1.21
CA LEU A 128 14.10 1.88 -2.43
C LEU A 128 15.10 1.65 -3.57
N LYS A 129 16.09 2.53 -3.73
CA LYS A 129 17.16 2.37 -4.72
C LYS A 129 17.96 1.09 -4.48
N ASN A 130 18.27 0.79 -3.21
CA ASN A 130 18.97 -0.45 -2.84
C ASN A 130 18.14 -1.71 -3.13
N LEU A 131 16.82 -1.60 -3.24
CA LEU A 131 15.93 -2.69 -3.69
C LEU A 131 15.85 -2.83 -5.22
N GLY A 132 16.63 -2.04 -5.97
CA GLY A 132 16.64 -2.04 -7.43
C GLY A 132 15.55 -1.17 -8.08
N LEU A 133 14.83 -0.36 -7.30
CA LEU A 133 13.81 0.55 -7.82
C LEU A 133 14.41 1.87 -8.28
N LYS A 134 13.84 2.44 -9.34
CA LYS A 134 14.17 3.78 -9.83
C LYS A 134 13.00 4.72 -9.58
N LYS A 135 13.26 5.87 -8.93
CA LYS A 135 12.25 6.94 -8.77
C LYS A 135 11.93 7.50 -10.16
N LEU A 136 10.65 7.55 -10.50
CA LEU A 136 10.17 8.12 -11.76
C LEU A 136 10.14 9.65 -11.65
N ALA A 137 10.50 10.34 -12.73
CA ALA A 137 10.45 11.81 -12.83
C ALA A 137 9.02 12.30 -13.10
N VAL A 138 8.09 11.97 -12.21
CA VAL A 138 6.68 12.38 -12.27
C VAL A 138 6.32 13.13 -10.99
N THR A 139 5.45 14.12 -11.10
CA THR A 139 4.95 14.86 -9.94
C THR A 139 4.23 13.89 -9.00
N PRO A 140 4.68 13.74 -7.74
CA PRO A 140 4.05 12.82 -6.81
C PRO A 140 2.66 13.32 -6.41
N TYR A 141 1.74 12.38 -6.20
CA TYR A 141 0.46 12.69 -5.59
C TYR A 141 0.69 13.02 -4.10
N ALA A 142 0.25 14.20 -3.67
CA ALA A 142 0.22 14.56 -2.26
C ALA A 142 -1.20 14.43 -1.71
N SER A 143 -1.32 14.03 -0.45
CA SER A 143 -2.60 13.92 0.24
C SER A 143 -2.43 14.42 1.67
N GLY A 144 -3.44 15.12 2.18
CA GLY A 144 -3.53 15.50 3.60
C GLY A 144 -4.45 14.53 4.32
N LEU A 145 -4.08 14.13 5.54
CA LEU A 145 -4.96 13.37 6.42
C LEU A 145 -5.54 14.30 7.48
N LEU A 146 -6.85 14.26 7.63
CA LEU A 146 -7.58 14.95 8.70
C LEU A 146 -8.16 13.90 9.64
N ASP A 147 -7.82 14.01 10.92
CA ASP A 147 -8.36 13.15 11.96
C ASP A 147 -9.78 13.57 12.34
N LEU A 148 -10.76 12.78 11.91
CA LEU A 148 -12.20 13.01 12.15
C LEU A 148 -12.70 12.48 13.51
N GLN A 149 -11.83 11.92 14.36
CA GLN A 149 -12.22 11.51 15.71
C GLN A 149 -12.41 12.71 16.66
N LYS A 150 -11.95 13.89 16.24
CA LYS A 150 -12.10 15.15 17.00
C LYS A 150 -13.53 15.66 16.86
N ASP A 151 -14.03 16.30 17.93
CA ASP A 151 -15.31 17.00 17.88
C ASP A 151 -15.29 18.16 16.86
N GLU A 152 -16.47 18.52 16.36
CA GLU A 152 -16.64 19.52 15.30
C GLU A 152 -15.98 20.86 15.65
N LYS A 153 -16.08 21.29 16.92
CA LYS A 153 -15.47 22.54 17.39
C LYS A 153 -13.94 22.48 17.29
N LYS A 154 -13.32 21.37 17.71
CA LYS A 154 -11.86 21.17 17.57
C LYS A 154 -11.43 21.06 16.10
N LEU A 155 -12.21 20.39 15.26
CA LEU A 155 -11.96 20.34 13.82
C LEU A 155 -11.96 21.73 13.20
N LEU A 156 -13.02 22.51 13.44
CA LEU A 156 -13.16 23.87 12.94
C LEU A 156 -12.00 24.74 13.43
N MET A 157 -11.66 24.68 14.72
CA MET A 157 -10.57 25.47 15.31
C MET A 157 -9.18 25.09 14.80
N GLY A 158 -8.99 23.87 14.30
CA GLY A 158 -7.78 23.43 13.62
C GLY A 158 -7.59 24.02 12.22
N LEU A 159 -8.64 24.58 11.61
CA LEU A 159 -8.56 25.20 10.29
C LEU A 159 -7.91 26.60 10.36
N LYS A 160 -7.22 26.98 9.28
CA LYS A 160 -6.71 28.35 9.10
C LYS A 160 -7.86 29.37 9.21
N LYS A 161 -7.56 30.55 9.75
CA LYS A 161 -8.54 31.63 10.02
C LYS A 161 -9.50 31.90 8.85
N LYS A 162 -8.99 32.02 7.61
CA LYS A 162 -9.82 32.25 6.41
C LYS A 162 -10.87 31.14 6.19
N TRP A 163 -10.47 29.87 6.32
CA TRP A 163 -11.37 28.73 6.15
C TRP A 163 -12.46 28.68 7.23
N ARG A 164 -12.11 29.05 8.47
CA ARG A 164 -13.11 29.14 9.57
C ARG A 164 -14.19 30.18 9.31
N TYR A 165 -13.86 31.29 8.64
CA TYR A 165 -14.86 32.30 8.29
C TYR A 165 -15.74 31.86 7.12
N CYS A 166 -15.21 31.17 6.10
CA CYS A 166 -15.99 30.76 4.94
C CYS A 166 -16.96 29.61 5.21
N LEU A 167 -16.76 28.84 6.28
CA LEU A 167 -17.61 27.71 6.66
C LEU A 167 -18.73 28.08 7.65
N ARG A 168 -18.74 29.32 8.14
CA ARG A 168 -19.78 29.88 9.01
C ARG A 168 -20.69 30.77 8.21
#